data_AF-A0A534ZXN3-F1
#
_entry.id   AF-A0A534ZXN3-F1
#
_cell.length_a   1.000
_cell.length_b   1.000
_cell.length_c   1.000
_cell.angle_alpha   90.00
_cell.angle_beta   90.00
_cell.angle_gamma   90.00
#
_symmetry.space_group_name_H-M   'P 1'
#
loop_
_entity.id
_entity.type
_entity.pdbx_description
1 polymer ?
#
loop_
_entity_poly.entity_id
_entity_poly.type
_entity_poly.pdbx_seq_one_letter_code
_entity_poly.pdbx_strand_id
1 'polypeptide(L)'
;MSADDPWRGCNPLDPAFRDDPYPSLRRLREVEPVNLTPIGFWRLTRYADVNRLLHEVPAGTRTTDGVLPGVDESLSGQRQFMLQQDPPTHTRLRRLVSRAFTPRAIAALRGNVQRIVDECLDRVAPRGEMDVIADLALPVPATVICEMLGVPVGDRDRFTAWTAQATYGLAAGVLPPEMLAQAAAAGMSLAAYFQELIAARRTRLGDDLLSALIRAEEEGDRLSPSELISQAIGLLIAGFETTIGLIGNGVRALLEHPAELAKLRARPELAERA
;
A
#
# COMPACT_ATOMS: atom_id res chain seq x y z
N MET A 1 29.61 6.80 -13.56
CA MET A 1 29.22 5.40 -13.32
C MET A 1 30.41 4.55 -13.68
N SER A 2 30.83 3.65 -12.78
CA SER A 2 31.66 2.54 -13.25
C SER A 2 30.82 1.78 -14.29
N ALA A 3 31.42 1.36 -15.39
CA ALA A 3 30.76 0.45 -16.35
C ALA A 3 30.30 -0.85 -15.67
N ASP A 4 30.85 -1.14 -14.48
CA ASP A 4 30.67 -2.38 -13.75
C ASP A 4 29.50 -2.37 -12.75
N ASP A 5 28.81 -1.25 -12.51
CA ASP A 5 27.63 -1.25 -11.62
C ASP A 5 26.40 -1.77 -12.38
N PRO A 6 25.91 -2.98 -12.05
CA PRO A 6 24.82 -3.61 -12.79
C PRO A 6 23.47 -2.93 -12.48
N TRP A 7 23.36 -2.16 -11.39
CA TRP A 7 22.17 -1.38 -11.05
C TRP A 7 22.18 0.05 -11.60
N ARG A 8 23.29 0.47 -12.22
CA ARG A 8 23.46 1.81 -12.82
C ARG A 8 23.25 2.96 -11.81
N GLY A 9 23.73 2.79 -10.59
CA GLY A 9 23.60 3.74 -9.47
C GLY A 9 22.23 3.74 -8.81
N CYS A 10 21.33 2.84 -9.21
CA CYS A 10 19.96 2.75 -8.73
C CYS A 10 19.68 1.38 -8.08
N ASN A 11 20.56 0.96 -7.16
CA ASN A 11 20.42 -0.28 -6.43
C ASN A 11 19.43 -0.08 -5.27
N PRO A 12 18.24 -0.72 -5.26
CA PRO A 12 17.24 -0.53 -4.22
C PRO A 12 17.69 -1.02 -2.84
N LEU A 13 18.73 -1.84 -2.77
CA LEU A 13 19.29 -2.34 -1.51
C LEU A 13 20.37 -1.42 -0.92
N ASP A 14 20.92 -0.50 -1.73
CA ASP A 14 21.92 0.47 -1.27
C ASP A 14 21.24 1.52 -0.35
N PRO A 15 21.68 1.66 0.92
CA PRO A 15 21.16 2.68 1.82
C PRO A 15 21.21 4.09 1.24
N ALA A 16 22.31 4.46 0.56
CA ALA A 16 22.46 5.81 0.01
C ALA A 16 21.42 6.09 -1.09
N PHE A 17 21.08 5.07 -1.90
CA PHE A 17 20.01 5.19 -2.89
C PHE A 17 18.63 5.24 -2.25
N ARG A 18 18.40 4.50 -1.16
CA ARG A 18 17.12 4.56 -0.43
C ARG A 18 16.89 5.91 0.24
N ASP A 19 17.95 6.51 0.76
CA ASP A 19 17.88 7.81 1.45
C ASP A 19 17.67 8.97 0.46
N ASP A 20 18.35 8.95 -0.69
CA ASP A 20 18.18 9.93 -1.77
C ASP A 20 18.28 9.29 -3.17
N PRO A 21 17.16 8.79 -3.74
CA PRO A 21 17.16 8.15 -5.05
C PRO A 21 17.21 9.16 -6.21
N TYR A 22 16.93 10.44 -5.96
CA TYR A 22 16.62 11.41 -7.02
C TYR A 22 17.81 11.77 -7.92
N PRO A 23 19.05 11.94 -7.42
CA PRO A 23 20.22 12.19 -8.27
C PRO A 23 20.51 11.04 -9.22
N SER A 24 20.49 9.80 -8.70
CA SER A 24 20.72 8.60 -9.51
C SER A 24 19.62 8.40 -10.56
N LEU A 25 18.34 8.57 -10.18
CA LEU A 25 17.23 8.49 -11.12
C LEU A 25 17.27 9.62 -12.17
N ARG A 26 17.72 10.83 -11.81
CA ARG A 26 17.92 11.94 -12.77
C ARG A 26 18.95 11.56 -13.82
N ARG A 27 20.11 11.10 -13.39
CA ARG A 27 21.16 10.66 -14.31
C ARG A 27 20.67 9.53 -15.20
N LEU A 28 19.99 8.53 -14.64
CA LEU A 28 19.52 7.37 -15.38
C LEU A 28 18.52 7.75 -16.49
N ARG A 29 17.63 8.72 -16.24
CA ARG A 29 16.71 9.26 -17.26
C ARG A 29 17.43 9.90 -18.46
N GLU A 30 18.60 10.47 -18.24
CA GLU A 30 19.39 11.15 -19.26
C GLU A 30 20.19 10.15 -20.10
N VAL A 31 20.83 9.17 -19.45
CA VAL A 31 21.82 8.31 -20.09
C VAL A 31 21.29 6.95 -20.57
N GLU A 32 20.44 6.29 -19.78
CA GLU A 32 19.98 4.91 -20.04
C GLU A 32 18.56 4.73 -19.50
N PRO A 33 17.56 5.45 -20.05
CA PRO A 33 16.23 5.58 -19.48
C PRO A 33 15.42 4.27 -19.45
N VAL A 34 15.81 3.32 -20.30
CA VAL A 34 15.25 1.98 -20.45
C VAL A 34 16.42 1.00 -20.36
N ASN A 35 16.47 0.18 -19.30
CA ASN A 35 17.54 -0.78 -19.07
C ASN A 35 17.02 -2.04 -18.38
N LEU A 36 17.70 -3.16 -18.62
CA LEU A 36 17.44 -4.41 -17.92
C LEU A 36 18.16 -4.38 -16.55
N THR A 37 17.42 -4.64 -15.49
CA THR A 37 17.99 -4.73 -14.13
C THR A 37 18.69 -6.07 -13.90
N PRO A 38 19.56 -6.18 -12.88
CA PRO A 38 20.29 -7.43 -12.60
C PRO A 38 19.37 -8.61 -12.23
N ILE A 39 18.13 -8.32 -11.84
CA ILE A 39 17.09 -9.28 -11.49
C ILE A 39 16.16 -9.63 -12.66
N GLY A 40 16.49 -9.18 -13.88
CA GLY A 40 15.77 -9.57 -15.09
C GLY A 40 14.51 -8.74 -15.41
N PHE A 41 14.23 -7.67 -14.67
CA PHE A 41 13.13 -6.75 -14.99
C PHE A 41 13.60 -5.56 -15.80
N TRP A 42 12.82 -5.20 -16.83
CA TRP A 42 13.00 -3.93 -17.54
C TRP A 42 12.58 -2.76 -16.65
N ARG A 43 13.44 -1.75 -16.55
CA ARG A 43 13.20 -0.52 -15.79
C ARG A 43 13.02 0.65 -16.74
N LEU A 44 11.92 1.38 -16.56
CA LEU A 44 11.60 2.62 -17.26
C LEU A 44 11.70 3.78 -16.27
N THR A 45 12.33 4.88 -16.67
CA THR A 45 12.55 6.03 -15.77
C THR A 45 11.98 7.35 -16.26
N ARG A 46 11.66 7.48 -17.56
CA ARG A 46 11.04 8.69 -18.11
C ARG A 46 9.53 8.65 -17.94
N TYR A 47 8.94 9.79 -17.62
CA TYR A 47 7.50 9.94 -17.46
C TYR A 47 6.71 9.43 -18.67
N ALA A 48 7.12 9.82 -19.89
CA ALA A 48 6.41 9.43 -21.11
C ALA A 48 6.39 7.91 -21.33
N ASP A 49 7.49 7.22 -21.03
CA ASP A 49 7.61 5.77 -21.19
C ASP A 49 6.73 5.03 -20.17
N VAL A 50 6.76 5.47 -18.90
CA VAL A 50 5.91 4.90 -17.84
C VAL A 50 4.44 5.16 -18.12
N ASN A 51 4.08 6.39 -18.50
CA ASN A 51 2.69 6.74 -18.81
C ASN A 51 2.13 5.92 -19.97
N ARG A 52 2.92 5.77 -21.05
CA ARG A 52 2.56 4.94 -22.20
C ARG A 52 2.40 3.47 -21.80
N LEU A 53 3.32 2.93 -21.00
CA LEU A 53 3.22 1.54 -20.51
C LEU A 53 1.92 1.31 -19.74
N LEU A 54 1.54 2.23 -18.84
CA LEU A 54 0.37 2.08 -17.98
C LEU A 54 -0.99 2.24 -18.69
N HIS A 55 -1.04 2.95 -19.82
CA HIS A 55 -2.31 3.32 -20.46
C HIS A 55 -2.50 2.79 -21.88
N GLU A 56 -1.43 2.61 -22.65
CA GLU A 56 -1.51 2.33 -24.09
C GLU A 56 -0.99 0.94 -24.46
N VAL A 57 -0.05 0.41 -23.68
CA VAL A 57 0.55 -0.90 -23.95
C VAL A 57 -0.35 -1.99 -23.35
N PRO A 58 -0.67 -3.06 -24.10
CA PRO A 58 -1.38 -4.22 -23.57
C PRO A 58 -0.43 -5.06 -22.69
N ALA A 59 -0.07 -4.51 -21.53
CA ALA A 59 0.75 -5.15 -20.52
C ALA A 59 -0.11 -5.70 -19.39
N GLY A 60 0.37 -6.78 -18.77
CA GLY A 60 -0.24 -7.40 -17.60
C GLY A 60 0.76 -7.50 -16.45
N THR A 61 0.23 -7.89 -15.30
CA THR A 61 0.98 -8.22 -14.09
C THR A 61 1.61 -9.61 -14.17
N ARG A 62 1.10 -10.46 -15.07
CA ARG A 62 1.57 -11.82 -15.30
C ARG A 62 2.36 -11.93 -16.61
N THR A 63 3.28 -12.89 -16.65
CA THR A 63 3.95 -13.32 -17.87
C THR A 63 2.96 -14.01 -18.82
N THR A 64 3.36 -14.22 -20.06
CA THR A 64 2.48 -14.78 -21.11
C THR A 64 2.01 -16.21 -20.84
N ASP A 65 2.75 -16.96 -20.01
CA ASP A 65 2.38 -18.28 -19.48
C ASP A 65 1.47 -18.19 -18.23
N GLY A 66 1.05 -16.98 -17.84
CA GLY A 66 0.11 -16.72 -16.76
C GLY A 66 0.73 -16.66 -15.37
N VAL A 67 2.06 -16.69 -15.25
CA VAL A 67 2.78 -16.74 -13.98
C VAL A 67 3.04 -15.34 -13.45
N LEU A 68 2.92 -15.14 -12.13
CA LEU A 68 3.40 -13.91 -11.49
C LEU A 68 4.94 -13.95 -11.41
N PRO A 69 5.65 -12.95 -11.98
CA PRO A 69 7.11 -12.92 -11.94
C PRO A 69 7.66 -12.98 -10.50
N GLY A 70 8.63 -13.87 -10.26
CA GLY A 70 9.33 -13.98 -8.98
C GLY A 70 8.52 -14.62 -7.85
N VAL A 71 7.41 -15.30 -8.17
CA VAL A 71 6.52 -15.94 -7.19
C VAL A 71 6.40 -17.43 -7.49
N ASP A 72 6.64 -18.28 -6.47
CA ASP A 72 6.29 -19.71 -6.53
C ASP A 72 4.77 -19.85 -6.40
N GLU A 73 4.12 -20.38 -7.45
CA GLU A 73 2.68 -20.57 -7.52
C GLU A 73 2.13 -21.77 -6.70
N SER A 74 2.97 -22.53 -5.99
CA SER A 74 2.51 -23.60 -5.10
C SER A 74 2.17 -23.14 -3.66
N LEU A 75 2.66 -21.97 -3.24
CA LEU A 75 2.71 -21.53 -1.84
C LEU A 75 1.64 -20.53 -1.33
N SER A 76 0.59 -20.13 -2.06
CA SER A 76 -0.14 -18.91 -1.66
C SER A 76 -1.66 -18.88 -1.90
N GLY A 77 -2.36 -18.52 -0.82
CA GLY A 77 -3.77 -18.11 -0.76
C GLY A 77 -3.97 -16.59 -0.87
N GLN A 78 -2.91 -15.81 -1.11
CA GLN A 78 -2.97 -14.34 -1.34
C GLN A 78 -3.17 -13.99 -2.83
N ARG A 79 -3.20 -14.98 -3.72
CA ARG A 79 -3.12 -14.77 -5.18
C ARG A 79 -4.41 -14.35 -5.85
N GLN A 80 -5.45 -14.00 -5.09
CA GLN A 80 -6.67 -13.44 -5.67
C GLN A 80 -6.80 -11.94 -5.44
N PHE A 81 -5.78 -11.29 -4.84
CA PHE A 81 -5.81 -9.85 -4.71
C PHE A 81 -5.76 -9.19 -6.10
N MET A 82 -6.62 -8.20 -6.34
CA MET A 82 -6.80 -7.62 -7.68
C MET A 82 -5.52 -7.03 -8.27
N LEU A 83 -4.57 -6.57 -7.43
CA LEU A 83 -3.28 -6.02 -7.86
C LEU A 83 -2.42 -7.02 -8.63
N GLN A 84 -2.68 -8.32 -8.49
CA GLN A 84 -1.93 -9.42 -9.09
C GLN A 84 -2.73 -10.16 -10.18
N GLN A 85 -3.75 -9.49 -10.72
CA GLN A 85 -4.66 -10.04 -11.71
C GLN A 85 -4.66 -9.15 -12.95
N ASP A 86 -4.92 -9.76 -14.10
CA ASP A 86 -5.17 -9.05 -15.36
C ASP A 86 -6.67 -9.13 -15.72
N PRO A 87 -7.18 -8.28 -16.63
CA PRO A 87 -8.52 -8.43 -17.17
C PRO A 87 -8.73 -9.83 -17.80
N PRO A 88 -9.94 -10.42 -17.67
CA PRO A 88 -11.15 -9.84 -17.09
C PRO A 88 -11.26 -9.95 -15.57
N THR A 89 -10.44 -10.79 -14.92
CA THR A 89 -10.51 -11.05 -13.47
C THR A 89 -10.27 -9.78 -12.65
N HIS A 90 -9.25 -9.00 -12.99
CA HIS A 90 -9.00 -7.70 -12.34
C HIS A 90 -10.21 -6.77 -12.44
N THR A 91 -10.78 -6.61 -13.63
CA THR A 91 -11.92 -5.71 -13.87
C THR A 91 -13.12 -6.12 -13.01
N ARG A 92 -13.40 -7.42 -12.92
CA ARG A 92 -14.47 -7.99 -12.08
C ARG A 92 -14.26 -7.70 -10.59
N LEU A 93 -13.07 -8.03 -10.07
CA LEU A 93 -12.71 -7.80 -8.66
C LEU A 93 -12.73 -6.31 -8.30
N ARG A 94 -12.12 -5.47 -9.13
CA ARG A 94 -12.07 -4.02 -8.93
C ARG A 94 -13.47 -3.43 -8.88
N ARG A 95 -14.37 -3.86 -9.75
CA ARG A 95 -15.76 -3.39 -9.78
C ARG A 95 -16.49 -3.72 -8.46
N LEU A 96 -16.39 -4.96 -7.98
CA LEU A 96 -16.98 -5.37 -6.69
C LEU A 96 -16.40 -4.58 -5.51
N VAL A 97 -15.07 -4.42 -5.43
CA VAL A 97 -14.43 -3.70 -4.33
C VAL A 97 -14.73 -2.20 -4.35
N SER A 98 -14.79 -1.58 -5.53
CA SER A 98 -15.01 -0.13 -5.67
C SER A 98 -16.36 0.33 -5.09
N ARG A 99 -17.34 -0.57 -4.95
CA ARG A 99 -18.63 -0.30 -4.28
C ARG A 99 -18.45 0.13 -2.82
N ALA A 100 -17.37 -0.31 -2.17
CA ALA A 100 -17.07 0.07 -0.80
C ALA A 100 -16.24 1.36 -0.68
N PHE A 101 -15.69 1.87 -1.79
CA PHE A 101 -14.84 3.07 -1.86
C PHE A 101 -15.51 4.22 -2.63
N THR A 102 -16.84 4.33 -2.57
CA THR A 102 -17.56 5.44 -3.21
C THR A 102 -17.19 6.79 -2.59
N PRO A 103 -17.30 7.92 -3.33
CA PRO A 103 -17.06 9.25 -2.76
C PRO A 103 -17.84 9.52 -1.47
N ARG A 104 -19.06 9.01 -1.37
CA ARG A 104 -19.88 9.10 -0.15
C ARG A 104 -19.29 8.30 1.02
N ALA A 105 -18.84 7.07 0.76
CA ALA A 105 -18.19 6.24 1.79
C ALA A 105 -16.90 6.89 2.29
N ILE A 106 -16.08 7.43 1.38
CA ILE A 106 -14.85 8.16 1.74
C ILE A 106 -15.16 9.44 2.52
N ALA A 107 -16.16 10.22 2.11
CA ALA A 107 -16.56 11.43 2.83
C ALA A 107 -17.02 11.13 4.27
N ALA A 108 -17.66 9.99 4.51
CA ALA A 108 -18.07 9.55 5.83
C ALA A 108 -16.88 9.26 6.78
N LEU A 109 -15.70 8.94 6.24
CA LEU A 109 -14.49 8.71 7.03
C LEU A 109 -13.90 10.00 7.60
N ARG A 110 -14.23 11.18 7.02
CA ARG A 110 -13.60 12.47 7.40
C ARG A 110 -13.64 12.73 8.89
N GLY A 111 -14.82 12.60 9.51
CA GLY A 111 -14.97 12.85 10.95
C GLY A 111 -14.16 11.88 11.81
N ASN A 112 -14.04 10.63 11.36
CA ASN A 112 -13.27 9.62 12.06
C ASN A 112 -11.76 9.85 11.96
N VAL A 113 -11.27 10.16 10.76
CA VAL A 113 -9.86 10.50 10.53
C VAL A 113 -9.47 11.74 11.35
N GLN A 114 -10.30 12.77 11.35
CA GLN A 114 -10.07 13.98 12.15
C GLN A 114 -9.92 13.63 13.64
N ARG A 115 -10.87 12.87 14.20
CA ARG A 115 -10.83 12.42 15.59
C ARG A 115 -9.51 11.69 15.92
N ILE A 116 -9.09 10.76 15.06
CA ILE A 116 -7.87 9.96 15.28
C ILE A 116 -6.63 10.86 15.24
N VAL A 117 -6.57 11.82 14.31
CA VAL A 117 -5.47 12.79 14.23
C VAL A 117 -5.43 13.68 15.47
N ASP A 118 -6.58 14.21 15.90
CA ASP A 118 -6.68 15.04 17.10
C ASP A 118 -6.23 14.27 18.36
N GLU A 119 -6.68 13.02 18.54
CA GLU A 119 -6.25 12.15 19.64
C GLU A 119 -4.73 11.89 19.64
N CYS A 120 -4.10 11.79 18.46
CA CYS A 120 -2.65 11.65 18.35
C CYS A 120 -1.92 12.93 18.75
N LEU A 121 -2.39 14.09 18.27
CA LEU A 121 -1.80 15.39 18.56
C LEU A 121 -1.98 15.80 20.04
N ASP A 122 -3.15 15.57 20.62
CA ASP A 122 -3.46 15.87 22.03
C ASP A 122 -2.54 15.11 23.00
N ARG A 123 -2.12 13.89 22.64
CA ARG A 123 -1.21 13.07 23.46
C ARG A 123 0.18 13.67 23.57
N VAL A 124 0.66 14.30 22.51
CA VAL A 124 2.02 14.87 22.45
C VAL A 124 2.06 16.36 22.75
N ALA A 125 0.94 17.06 22.65
CA ALA A 125 0.88 18.51 22.90
C ALA A 125 1.49 18.94 24.25
N PRO A 126 1.28 18.25 25.40
CA PRO A 126 1.90 18.62 26.67
C PRO A 126 3.43 18.47 26.70
N ARG A 127 4.00 17.65 25.81
CA ARG A 127 5.45 17.42 25.72
C ARG A 127 6.15 18.54 24.96
N GLY A 128 5.46 19.22 24.04
CA GLY A 128 6.04 20.23 23.16
C GLY A 128 6.96 19.65 22.06
N GLU A 129 7.01 18.33 21.93
CA GLU A 129 7.82 17.58 20.97
C GLU A 129 7.07 16.31 20.55
N MET A 130 7.37 15.80 19.35
CA MET A 130 6.82 14.54 18.84
C MET A 130 7.80 13.85 17.90
N ASP A 131 7.76 12.53 17.86
CA ASP A 131 8.27 11.74 16.74
C ASP A 131 7.12 11.60 15.72
N VAL A 132 7.23 12.25 14.57
CA VAL A 132 6.16 12.25 13.55
C VAL A 132 5.80 10.83 13.10
N ILE A 133 6.75 9.89 13.07
CA ILE A 133 6.46 8.52 12.65
C ILE A 133 5.72 7.79 13.77
N ALA A 134 6.32 7.73 14.96
CA ALA A 134 5.78 6.94 16.07
C ALA A 134 4.48 7.52 16.65
N ASP A 135 4.37 8.85 16.71
CA ASP A 135 3.27 9.54 17.37
C ASP A 135 2.12 9.91 16.42
N LEU A 136 2.31 9.89 15.09
CA LEU A 136 1.28 10.32 14.12
C LEU A 136 1.18 9.43 12.88
N ALA A 137 2.26 9.31 12.10
CA ALA A 137 2.21 8.68 10.79
C ALA A 137 1.90 7.19 10.85
N LEU A 138 2.35 6.48 11.89
CA LEU A 138 2.00 5.07 12.13
C LEU A 138 0.60 4.93 12.77
N PRO A 139 0.27 5.61 13.91
CA PRO A 139 -1.01 5.42 14.58
C PRO A 139 -2.24 5.77 13.74
N VAL A 140 -2.17 6.81 12.91
CA VAL A 140 -3.32 7.29 12.13
C VAL A 140 -3.81 6.24 11.12
N PRO A 141 -3.02 5.82 10.10
CA PRO A 141 -3.46 4.82 9.14
C PRO A 141 -3.73 3.46 9.79
N ALA A 142 -2.97 3.07 10.83
CA ALA A 142 -3.23 1.85 11.60
C ALA A 142 -4.65 1.82 12.16
N THR A 143 -5.04 2.91 12.82
CA THR A 143 -6.34 3.02 13.46
C THR A 143 -7.45 3.09 12.43
N VAL A 144 -7.27 3.92 11.39
CA VAL A 144 -8.27 4.09 10.32
C VAL A 144 -8.56 2.76 9.63
N ILE A 145 -7.54 2.02 9.18
CA ILE A 145 -7.76 0.78 8.43
C ILE A 145 -8.32 -0.34 9.31
N CYS A 146 -7.90 -0.42 10.58
CA CYS A 146 -8.46 -1.37 11.55
C CYS A 146 -9.95 -1.10 11.80
N GLU A 147 -10.33 0.17 12.03
CA GLU A 147 -11.74 0.54 12.23
C GLU A 147 -12.56 0.31 10.96
N MET A 148 -12.01 0.67 9.78
CA MET A 148 -12.66 0.40 8.50
C MET A 148 -12.92 -1.09 8.29
N LEU A 149 -11.99 -1.97 8.65
CA LEU A 149 -12.12 -3.42 8.48
C LEU A 149 -12.87 -4.12 9.62
N GLY A 150 -13.29 -3.39 10.66
CA GLY A 150 -13.97 -3.95 11.82
C GLY A 150 -13.05 -4.76 12.75
N VAL A 151 -11.75 -4.50 12.72
CA VAL A 151 -10.75 -5.13 13.61
C VAL A 151 -10.93 -4.59 15.03
N PRO A 152 -11.14 -5.46 16.04
CA PRO A 152 -11.21 -5.05 17.44
C PRO A 152 -9.98 -4.29 17.91
N VAL A 153 -10.19 -3.29 18.78
CA VAL A 153 -9.11 -2.41 19.28
C VAL A 153 -7.96 -3.20 19.92
N GLY A 154 -8.26 -4.27 20.66
CA GLY A 154 -7.26 -5.10 21.34
C GLY A 154 -6.36 -5.91 20.40
N ASP A 155 -6.72 -6.04 19.12
CA ASP A 155 -5.94 -6.78 18.12
C ASP A 155 -5.04 -5.88 17.27
N ARG A 156 -5.14 -4.54 17.39
CA ARG A 156 -4.50 -3.56 16.50
C ARG A 156 -3.00 -3.72 16.41
N ASP A 157 -2.30 -3.91 17.53
CA ASP A 157 -0.83 -4.00 17.54
C ASP A 157 -0.34 -5.24 16.80
N ARG A 158 -0.96 -6.38 17.09
CA ARG A 158 -0.67 -7.67 16.44
C ARG A 158 -0.95 -7.58 14.93
N PHE A 159 -2.08 -6.98 14.57
CA PHE A 159 -2.51 -6.81 13.19
C PHE A 159 -1.59 -5.86 12.41
N THR A 160 -1.15 -4.78 13.05
CA THR A 160 -0.16 -3.82 12.52
C THR A 160 1.17 -4.50 12.25
N ALA A 161 1.67 -5.30 13.20
CA ALA A 161 2.93 -6.03 13.05
C ALA A 161 2.88 -7.03 11.87
N TRP A 162 1.80 -7.81 11.77
CA TRP A 162 1.63 -8.73 10.64
C TRP A 162 1.50 -7.99 9.30
N THR A 163 0.80 -6.85 9.28
CA THR A 163 0.66 -6.04 8.06
C THR A 163 2.02 -5.57 7.57
N ALA A 164 2.84 -4.99 8.48
CA ALA A 164 4.16 -4.50 8.14
C ALA A 164 5.07 -5.62 7.58
N GLN A 165 5.03 -6.80 8.19
CA GLN A 165 5.80 -7.95 7.72
C GLN A 165 5.30 -8.48 6.37
N ALA A 166 3.99 -8.50 6.16
CA ALA A 166 3.40 -9.00 4.91
C ALA A 166 3.72 -8.09 3.71
N THR A 167 3.94 -6.78 3.91
CA THR A 167 4.30 -5.85 2.84
C THR A 167 5.60 -6.24 2.12
N TYR A 168 6.56 -6.83 2.84
CA TYR A 168 7.80 -7.33 2.23
C TYR A 168 7.55 -8.35 1.12
N GLY A 169 6.43 -9.07 1.14
CA GLY A 169 6.03 -9.99 0.07
C GLY A 169 5.85 -9.30 -1.29
N LEU A 170 5.59 -7.98 -1.33
CA LEU A 170 5.50 -7.21 -2.58
C LEU A 170 6.87 -6.97 -3.24
N ALA A 171 7.97 -7.16 -2.51
CA ALA A 171 9.34 -6.96 -2.98
C ALA A 171 10.10 -8.29 -3.16
N ALA A 172 9.39 -9.39 -3.45
CA ALA A 172 9.94 -10.74 -3.57
C ALA A 172 11.15 -10.86 -4.50
N GLY A 173 11.21 -10.07 -5.58
CA GLY A 173 12.32 -10.11 -6.54
C GLY A 173 13.64 -9.50 -6.06
N VAL A 174 13.67 -8.82 -4.92
CA VAL A 174 14.87 -8.11 -4.42
C VAL A 174 15.24 -8.45 -2.97
N LEU A 175 14.31 -8.99 -2.17
CA LEU A 175 14.56 -9.23 -0.75
C LEU A 175 15.19 -10.60 -0.47
N PRO A 176 15.95 -10.73 0.62
CA PRO A 176 16.51 -12.01 1.08
C PRO A 176 15.44 -13.07 1.41
N PRO A 177 15.74 -14.38 1.23
CA PRO A 177 14.79 -15.46 1.50
C PRO A 177 14.19 -15.47 2.92
N GLU A 178 14.95 -15.07 3.93
CA GLU A 178 14.49 -15.01 5.31
C GLU A 178 13.38 -13.96 5.52
N MET A 179 13.48 -12.81 4.85
CA MET A 179 12.44 -11.77 4.90
C MET A 179 11.17 -12.25 4.17
N LEU A 180 11.33 -13.00 3.08
CA LEU A 180 10.20 -13.57 2.35
C LEU A 180 9.49 -14.67 3.15
N ALA A 181 10.24 -15.49 3.89
CA ALA A 181 9.66 -16.47 4.81
C ALA A 181 8.85 -15.79 5.92
N GLN A 182 9.36 -14.69 6.49
CA GLN A 182 8.63 -13.89 7.48
C GLN A 182 7.36 -13.27 6.89
N ALA A 183 7.43 -12.70 5.69
CA ALA A 183 6.27 -12.14 4.99
C ALA A 183 5.20 -13.20 4.73
N ALA A 184 5.60 -14.41 4.31
CA ALA A 184 4.68 -15.52 4.09
C ALA A 184 4.00 -15.96 5.40
N ALA A 185 4.74 -16.07 6.50
CA ALA A 185 4.19 -16.42 7.81
C ALA A 185 3.19 -15.36 8.33
N ALA A 186 3.49 -14.08 8.15
CA ALA A 186 2.59 -12.98 8.48
C ALA A 186 1.33 -13.00 7.60
N GLY A 187 1.49 -13.26 6.30
CA GLY A 187 0.38 -13.42 5.36
C GLY A 187 -0.57 -14.56 5.75
N MET A 188 -0.05 -15.71 6.18
CA MET A 188 -0.86 -16.82 6.69
C MET A 188 -1.60 -16.45 7.99
N SER A 189 -0.95 -15.71 8.89
CA SER A 189 -1.57 -15.25 10.14
C SER A 189 -2.71 -14.28 9.88
N LEU A 190 -2.52 -13.33 8.93
CA LEU A 190 -3.58 -12.44 8.46
C LEU A 190 -4.73 -13.22 7.81
N ALA A 191 -4.44 -14.21 6.97
CA ALA A 191 -5.47 -15.03 6.34
C ALA A 191 -6.33 -15.79 7.35
N ALA A 192 -5.71 -16.44 8.34
CA ALA A 192 -6.42 -17.11 9.42
C ALA A 192 -7.31 -16.14 10.22
N TYR A 193 -6.75 -14.97 10.56
CA TYR A 193 -7.48 -13.94 11.29
C TYR A 193 -8.70 -13.41 10.51
N PHE A 194 -8.52 -13.07 9.23
CA PHE A 194 -9.62 -12.60 8.40
C PHE A 194 -10.67 -13.68 8.15
N GLN A 195 -10.29 -14.95 8.08
CA GLN A 195 -11.24 -16.05 7.97
C GLN A 195 -12.19 -16.07 9.18
N GLU A 196 -11.65 -15.96 10.41
CA GLU A 196 -12.45 -15.88 11.64
C GLU A 196 -13.29 -14.59 11.68
N LEU A 197 -12.69 -13.45 11.36
CA LEU A 197 -13.37 -12.15 11.38
C LEU A 197 -14.54 -12.10 10.37
N ILE A 198 -14.35 -12.62 9.16
CA ILE A 198 -15.40 -12.72 8.14
C ILE A 198 -16.51 -13.67 8.60
N ALA A 199 -16.16 -14.82 9.18
CA ALA A 199 -17.13 -15.78 9.68
C ALA A 199 -18.00 -15.15 10.79
N ALA A 200 -17.38 -14.47 11.75
CA ALA A 200 -18.09 -13.72 12.78
C ALA A 200 -18.96 -12.63 12.15
N ARG A 201 -18.44 -11.86 11.19
CA ARG A 201 -19.16 -10.74 10.58
C ARG A 201 -20.36 -11.18 9.74
N ARG A 202 -20.33 -12.38 9.16
CA ARG A 202 -21.49 -12.98 8.47
C ARG A 202 -22.68 -13.27 9.41
N THR A 203 -22.43 -13.51 10.70
CA THR A 203 -23.53 -13.75 11.67
C THR A 203 -24.26 -12.47 12.05
N ARG A 204 -23.57 -11.32 11.97
CA ARG A 204 -24.14 -10.00 12.27
C ARG A 204 -23.35 -8.96 11.49
N LEU A 205 -23.83 -8.57 10.30
CA LEU A 205 -23.23 -7.51 9.50
C LEU A 205 -23.41 -6.14 10.18
N GLY A 206 -22.61 -5.16 9.79
CA GLY A 206 -22.81 -3.76 10.18
C GLY A 206 -22.23 -2.81 9.15
N ASP A 207 -21.66 -1.70 9.61
CA ASP A 207 -21.34 -0.56 8.75
C ASP A 207 -19.82 -0.36 8.58
N ASP A 208 -19.13 -1.46 8.31
CA ASP A 208 -17.69 -1.50 8.04
C ASP A 208 -17.39 -1.99 6.61
N LEU A 209 -16.16 -1.78 6.15
CA LEU A 209 -15.66 -2.18 4.83
C LEU A 209 -15.82 -3.69 4.62
N LEU A 210 -15.56 -4.51 5.64
CA LEU A 210 -15.68 -5.96 5.51
C LEU A 210 -17.13 -6.40 5.24
N SER A 211 -18.09 -5.78 5.93
CA SER A 211 -19.53 -5.96 5.72
C SER A 211 -19.95 -5.48 4.34
N ALA A 212 -19.42 -4.34 3.89
CA ALA A 212 -19.67 -3.84 2.55
C ALA A 212 -19.15 -4.82 1.47
N LEU A 213 -17.95 -5.37 1.65
CA LEU A 213 -17.38 -6.38 0.74
C LEU A 213 -18.14 -7.71 0.78
N ILE A 214 -18.65 -8.14 1.95
CA ILE A 214 -19.50 -9.34 2.07
C ILE A 214 -20.83 -9.14 1.33
N ARG A 215 -21.40 -7.93 1.38
CA ARG A 215 -22.65 -7.58 0.68
C ARG A 215 -22.44 -7.29 -0.80
N ALA A 216 -21.21 -7.06 -1.24
CA ALA A 216 -20.92 -6.64 -2.61
C ALA A 216 -21.40 -7.70 -3.61
N GLU A 217 -22.37 -7.30 -4.43
CA GLU A 217 -22.91 -8.06 -5.54
C GLU A 217 -23.08 -7.14 -6.74
N GLU A 218 -22.71 -7.62 -7.92
CA GLU A 218 -22.87 -6.88 -9.17
C GLU A 218 -23.13 -7.83 -10.33
N GLU A 219 -24.22 -7.58 -11.09
CA GLU A 219 -24.65 -8.48 -12.19
C GLU A 219 -24.83 -9.95 -11.75
N GLY A 220 -25.19 -10.17 -10.48
CA GLY A 220 -25.33 -11.50 -9.89
C GLY A 220 -24.00 -12.15 -9.44
N ASP A 221 -22.87 -11.45 -9.64
CA ASP A 221 -21.55 -11.91 -9.23
C ASP A 221 -21.15 -11.38 -7.85
N ARG A 222 -20.38 -12.17 -7.09
CA ARG A 222 -19.96 -11.88 -5.72
C ARG A 222 -18.51 -12.32 -5.51
N LEU A 223 -17.86 -11.77 -4.49
CA LEU A 223 -16.55 -12.27 -4.06
C LEU A 223 -16.70 -13.69 -3.49
N SER A 224 -15.89 -14.62 -3.98
CA SER A 224 -15.74 -15.92 -3.33
C SER A 224 -15.12 -15.74 -1.93
N PRO A 225 -15.22 -16.74 -1.03
CA PRO A 225 -14.59 -16.65 0.30
C PRO A 225 -13.09 -16.33 0.25
N SER A 226 -12.35 -16.94 -0.66
CA SER A 226 -10.90 -16.69 -0.82
C SER A 226 -10.60 -15.35 -1.46
N GLU A 227 -11.44 -14.88 -2.39
CA GLU A 227 -11.31 -13.56 -2.99
C GLU A 227 -11.53 -12.47 -1.95
N LEU A 228 -12.57 -12.62 -1.11
CA LEU A 228 -12.87 -11.69 -0.04
C LEU A 228 -11.71 -11.55 0.95
N ILE A 229 -11.14 -12.67 1.41
CA ILE A 229 -9.96 -12.67 2.28
C ILE A 229 -8.78 -11.97 1.58
N SER A 230 -8.51 -12.31 0.33
CA SER A 230 -7.42 -11.71 -0.44
C SER A 230 -7.59 -10.20 -0.62
N GLN A 231 -8.81 -9.72 -0.91
CA GLN A 231 -9.08 -8.29 -1.01
C GLN A 231 -8.92 -7.59 0.34
N ALA A 232 -9.40 -8.18 1.44
CA ALA A 232 -9.30 -7.59 2.77
C ALA A 232 -7.83 -7.42 3.21
N ILE A 233 -6.99 -8.44 2.99
CA ILE A 233 -5.54 -8.39 3.25
C ILE A 233 -4.85 -7.39 2.32
N GLY A 234 -5.18 -7.41 1.02
CA GLY A 234 -4.55 -6.52 0.05
C GLY A 234 -4.86 -5.04 0.30
N LEU A 235 -6.11 -4.71 0.64
CA LEU A 235 -6.52 -3.34 0.99
C LEU A 235 -5.87 -2.87 2.29
N LEU A 236 -5.70 -3.77 3.25
CA LEU A 236 -4.97 -3.50 4.47
C LEU A 236 -3.51 -3.10 4.19
N ILE A 237 -2.77 -3.95 3.48
CA ILE A 237 -1.36 -3.71 3.15
C ILE A 237 -1.22 -2.41 2.33
N ALA A 238 -2.07 -2.25 1.30
CA ALA A 238 -1.99 -1.11 0.39
C ALA A 238 -2.30 0.23 1.08
N GLY A 239 -3.25 0.27 2.01
CA GLY A 239 -3.66 1.48 2.72
C GLY A 239 -2.82 1.82 3.94
N PHE A 240 -1.99 0.88 4.41
CA PHE A 240 -1.21 1.02 5.64
C PHE A 240 0.12 1.74 5.40
N GLU A 241 1.14 1.08 4.86
CA GLU A 241 2.51 1.63 4.82
C GLU A 241 2.67 2.86 3.91
N THR A 242 1.96 2.89 2.79
CA THR A 242 2.04 4.00 1.82
C THR A 242 1.62 5.33 2.47
N THR A 243 0.60 5.30 3.32
CA THR A 243 0.09 6.47 4.05
C THR A 243 1.06 6.91 5.15
N ILE A 244 1.73 5.97 5.83
CA ILE A 244 2.82 6.29 6.78
C ILE A 244 3.92 7.07 6.06
N GLY A 245 4.37 6.55 4.91
CA GLY A 245 5.37 7.19 4.08
C GLY A 245 4.93 8.57 3.57
N LEU A 246 3.68 8.73 3.16
CA LEU A 246 3.12 10.01 2.72
C LEU A 246 3.16 11.05 3.83
N ILE A 247 2.68 10.73 5.04
CA ILE A 247 2.65 11.66 6.18
C ILE A 247 4.09 12.04 6.56
N GLY A 248 4.97 11.05 6.76
CA GLY A 248 6.35 11.29 7.17
C GLY A 248 7.12 12.13 6.15
N ASN A 249 7.08 11.75 4.87
CA ASN A 249 7.78 12.47 3.81
C ASN A 249 7.18 13.85 3.55
N GLY A 250 5.85 14.00 3.66
CA GLY A 250 5.17 15.27 3.50
C GLY A 250 5.57 16.28 4.58
N VAL A 251 5.59 15.85 5.85
CA VAL A 251 6.05 16.68 6.96
C VAL A 251 7.54 17.03 6.79
N ARG A 252 8.39 16.05 6.46
CA ARG A 252 9.81 16.29 6.20
C ARG A 252 10.03 17.34 5.10
N ALA A 253 9.35 17.19 3.96
CA ALA A 253 9.48 18.11 2.83
C ALA A 253 9.08 19.54 3.21
N LEU A 254 8.01 19.72 3.99
CA LEU A 254 7.59 21.04 4.48
C LEU A 254 8.62 21.66 5.45
N LEU A 255 9.20 20.86 6.34
CA LEU A 255 10.23 21.32 7.28
C LEU A 255 11.54 21.70 6.56
N GLU A 256 11.91 20.97 5.51
CA GLU A 256 13.07 21.28 4.66
C GLU A 256 12.86 22.50 3.76
N HIS A 257 11.60 22.93 3.55
CA HIS A 257 11.23 24.10 2.74
C HIS A 257 10.38 25.11 3.53
N PRO A 258 10.97 25.87 4.47
CA PRO A 258 10.24 26.74 5.39
C PRO A 258 9.34 27.78 4.71
N ALA A 259 9.70 28.25 3.51
CA ALA A 259 8.88 29.19 2.73
C ALA A 259 7.56 28.55 2.26
N GLU A 260 7.58 27.29 1.83
CA GLU A 260 6.36 26.56 1.44
C GLU A 260 5.51 26.21 2.67
N LEU A 261 6.14 25.86 3.80
CA LEU A 261 5.43 25.69 5.06
C LEU A 261 4.75 26.98 5.53
N ALA A 262 5.44 28.12 5.47
CA ALA A 262 4.86 29.41 5.82
C ALA A 262 3.67 29.77 4.90
N LYS A 263 3.80 29.48 3.61
CA LYS A 263 2.74 29.66 2.62
C LYS A 263 1.53 28.78 2.90
N LEU A 264 1.71 27.52 3.26
CA LEU A 264 0.63 26.61 3.65
C LEU A 264 -0.04 27.06 4.96
N ARG A 265 0.72 27.50 5.96
CA ARG A 265 0.16 28.05 7.22
C ARG A 265 -0.71 29.28 6.99
N ALA A 266 -0.29 30.18 6.10
CA ALA A 266 -1.07 31.37 5.75
C ALA A 266 -2.30 31.05 4.89
N ARG A 267 -2.28 29.92 4.16
CA ARG A 267 -3.32 29.50 3.21
C ARG A 267 -3.58 27.99 3.32
N PRO A 268 -4.31 27.53 4.35
CA PRO A 268 -4.59 26.11 4.59
C PRO A 268 -5.32 25.43 3.43
N GLU A 269 -6.08 26.18 2.63
CA GLU A 269 -6.79 25.67 1.44
C GLU A 269 -5.84 25.11 0.36
N LEU A 270 -4.54 25.43 0.43
CA LEU A 270 -3.53 24.82 -0.44
C LEU A 270 -3.36 23.31 -0.19
N ALA A 271 -3.73 22.81 1.00
CA ALA A 271 -3.72 21.38 1.30
C ALA A 271 -4.77 20.60 0.48
N GLU A 272 -5.88 21.24 0.08
CA GLU A 272 -6.96 20.57 -0.67
C GLU A 272 -6.61 20.34 -2.15
N ARG A 273 -5.54 20.98 -2.64
CA ARG A 273 -5.07 20.91 -4.04
C ARG A 273 -3.79 20.10 -4.20
N ALA A 274 -3.23 19.60 -3.09
CA ALA A 274 -1.98 18.84 -3.03
C ALA A 274 -2.22 17.35 -3.31
#